data_AF-A0A537VG84-F1
#
_entry.id   AF-A0A537VG84-F1
#
_cell.length_a   1.000
_cell.length_b   1.000
_cell.length_c   1.000
_cell.angle_alpha   90.00
_cell.angle_beta   90.00
_cell.angle_gamma   90.00
#
_symmetry.space_group_name_H-M   'P 1'
#
loop_
_entity.id
_entity.type
_entity.pdbx_description
1 polymer ?
#
loop_
_entity_poly.entity_id
_entity_poly.type
_entity_poly.pdbx_seq_one_letter_code
_entity_poly.pdbx_strand_id
1 'polypeptide(L)'
;MTAHASAARARTRAAVMAFAILAFSATSLPSTRASTGTITGTAFFDVDHDGMLDAGEGVIQGDRIYLFAGGVYLAQSTTDAAGRYSFTGLADGRYDVAYDASSWAVTPSHIVDLAGSAVANFGWRRITWSTDPAAPIASFVAPNGLRVQTYNDAVAPQEIADAVMAGSVGVEAGSVLIRFALGSTSATATSVVNRGGVYEDFLATSSISFESWLSNPSAIVGHEYGHAWSWYHAYMTQHDETMAAYLAARGLSGDARVGSSYAWSTAEMIAEDYRQLLAPPQGGRPFKRTPISRRRRTYKDWPTSWRTRSLLLRQFRNRRRPRRRSLPSRQAPRRHRPSRLFRLWG
;
A
#
# COMPACT_ATOMS: atom_id res chain seq x y z
N MET A 1 17.54 71.07 77.98
CA MET A 1 18.36 70.82 79.18
C MET A 1 18.37 69.31 79.42
N THR A 2 19.56 68.75 79.69
CA THR A 2 19.88 67.38 80.21
C THR A 2 19.39 66.18 79.37
N ALA A 3 20.20 65.49 78.57
CA ALA A 3 21.43 64.69 78.82
C ALA A 3 21.24 63.43 79.67
N HIS A 4 21.72 62.31 79.10
CA HIS A 4 22.16 61.00 79.64
C HIS A 4 21.40 59.80 79.06
N ALA A 5 21.94 59.04 78.10
CA ALA A 5 23.14 58.17 78.07
C ALA A 5 22.92 56.77 78.64
N SER A 6 23.49 55.80 77.90
CA SER A 6 23.78 54.39 78.23
C SER A 6 22.65 53.39 78.00
N ALA A 7 22.61 52.68 76.86
CA ALA A 7 23.43 51.51 76.47
C ALA A 7 22.94 50.18 77.06
N ALA A 8 22.54 49.25 76.19
CA ALA A 8 23.18 47.94 76.04
C ALA A 8 22.41 47.07 75.02
N ARG A 9 23.17 46.63 74.01
CA ARG A 9 22.93 45.54 73.04
C ARG A 9 22.40 44.27 73.73
N ALA A 10 21.74 43.30 73.09
CA ALA A 10 21.18 43.08 71.76
C ALA A 10 20.47 41.72 71.84
N ARG A 11 19.52 41.43 70.96
CA ARG A 11 19.38 40.11 70.32
C ARG A 11 18.43 40.21 69.13
N THR A 12 19.04 40.26 67.96
CA THR A 12 18.43 40.29 66.62
C THR A 12 17.78 38.93 66.30
N ARG A 13 16.55 38.95 65.82
CA ARG A 13 15.99 37.92 64.93
C ARG A 13 15.22 38.64 63.82
N ALA A 14 15.73 38.61 62.60
CA ALA A 14 14.95 38.84 61.40
C ALA A 14 15.60 38.06 60.26
N ALA A 15 14.83 37.18 59.63
CA ALA A 15 15.24 36.28 58.58
C ALA A 15 15.67 37.06 57.32
N VAL A 16 16.79 36.66 56.72
CA VAL A 16 17.20 37.11 55.38
C VAL A 16 16.67 36.09 54.38
N MET A 17 15.81 36.56 53.48
CA MET A 17 15.31 35.82 52.32
C MET A 17 16.47 35.60 51.33
N ALA A 18 16.78 34.34 51.02
CA ALA A 18 17.76 34.00 49.99
C ALA A 18 17.10 34.10 48.61
N PHE A 19 17.58 35.00 47.75
CA PHE A 19 17.33 34.96 46.31
C PHE A 19 18.46 34.16 45.65
N ALA A 20 18.16 32.93 45.23
CA ALA A 20 19.04 32.16 44.37
C ALA A 20 18.95 32.70 42.95
N ILE A 21 20.06 33.25 42.44
CA ILE A 21 20.22 33.61 41.03
C ILE A 21 20.33 32.30 40.25
N LEU A 22 19.32 31.99 39.43
CA LEU A 22 19.40 30.88 38.48
C LEU A 22 20.52 31.19 37.46
N ALA A 23 21.56 30.36 37.46
CA ALA A 23 22.47 30.26 36.32
C ALA A 23 21.69 29.64 35.16
N PHE A 24 21.32 30.48 34.18
CA PHE A 24 20.78 29.98 32.92
C PHE A 24 21.92 29.24 32.21
N SER A 25 21.80 27.92 32.11
CA SER A 25 22.61 27.16 31.17
C SER A 25 22.32 27.72 29.79
N ALA A 26 23.33 28.28 29.13
CA ALA A 26 23.21 28.65 27.73
C ALA A 26 22.95 27.36 26.94
N THR A 27 21.67 27.06 26.71
CA THR A 27 21.26 26.09 25.71
C THR A 27 21.86 26.58 24.41
N SER A 28 22.89 25.88 23.91
CA SER A 28 23.40 26.14 22.58
C SER A 28 22.23 26.15 21.63
N LEU A 29 22.00 27.28 20.94
CA LEU A 29 20.95 27.39 19.95
C LEU A 29 21.07 26.19 18.99
N PRO A 30 19.97 25.53 18.59
CA PRO A 30 20.04 24.57 17.51
C PRO A 30 20.76 25.27 16.36
N SER A 31 21.84 24.66 15.86
CA SER A 31 22.56 25.19 14.71
C SER A 31 21.56 25.30 13.57
N THR A 32 21.06 26.51 13.33
CA THR A 32 20.46 26.87 12.06
C THR A 32 21.60 26.79 11.07
N ARG A 33 21.88 25.59 10.55
CA ARG A 33 22.53 25.48 9.25
C ARG A 33 21.71 26.41 8.36
N ALA A 34 22.31 27.50 7.91
CA ALA A 34 21.71 28.31 6.86
C ALA A 34 21.27 27.33 5.77
N SER A 35 20.05 27.48 5.27
CA SER A 35 19.53 26.58 4.25
C SER A 35 20.34 26.79 2.97
N THR A 36 21.42 26.02 2.80
CA THR A 36 22.32 26.06 1.64
C THR A 36 22.07 24.87 0.71
N GLY A 37 21.08 24.04 1.04
CA GLY A 37 20.74 22.84 0.30
C GLY A 37 20.35 23.18 -1.14
N THR A 38 20.83 22.37 -2.08
CA THR A 38 20.50 22.53 -3.50
C THR A 38 20.02 21.22 -4.11
N ILE A 39 18.89 21.29 -4.81
CA ILE A 39 18.43 20.21 -5.68
C ILE A 39 18.65 20.66 -7.12
N THR A 40 19.35 19.87 -7.91
CA THR A 40 19.54 20.12 -9.35
C THR A 40 19.00 18.96 -10.16
N GLY A 41 18.81 19.18 -11.46
CA GLY A 41 18.54 18.10 -12.38
C GLY A 41 18.58 18.56 -13.82
N THR A 42 18.50 17.58 -14.72
CA THR A 42 18.39 17.80 -16.16
C THR A 42 17.16 17.06 -16.68
N ALA A 43 16.40 17.69 -17.56
CA ALA A 43 15.33 17.08 -18.34
C ALA A 43 15.81 16.81 -19.76
N PHE A 44 15.61 15.60 -20.26
CA PHE A 44 16.12 15.13 -21.55
C PHE A 44 15.25 14.01 -22.10
N PHE A 45 15.38 13.73 -23.40
CA PHE A 45 14.76 12.59 -24.05
C PHE A 45 15.63 11.34 -23.84
N ASP A 46 15.17 10.45 -22.96
CA ASP A 46 15.79 9.20 -22.55
C ASP A 46 15.42 8.07 -23.53
N VAL A 47 16.08 8.06 -24.68
CA VAL A 47 15.73 7.21 -25.82
C VAL A 47 16.05 5.74 -25.54
N ASP A 48 17.06 5.46 -24.73
CA ASP A 48 17.50 4.09 -24.41
C ASP A 48 17.08 3.59 -23.01
N HIS A 49 16.39 4.45 -22.25
CA HIS A 49 15.69 4.13 -21.02
C HIS A 49 16.62 3.86 -19.82
N ASP A 50 17.82 4.43 -19.83
CA ASP A 50 18.81 4.22 -18.77
C ASP A 50 18.74 5.29 -17.67
N GLY A 51 17.99 6.38 -17.90
CA GLY A 51 17.80 7.47 -16.96
C GLY A 51 19.01 8.41 -16.83
N MET A 52 19.95 8.33 -17.76
CA MET A 52 21.10 9.22 -17.91
C MET A 52 20.98 9.99 -19.23
N LEU A 53 21.47 11.24 -19.24
CA LEU A 53 21.54 12.00 -20.49
C LEU A 53 22.78 11.55 -21.26
N ASP A 54 22.55 10.86 -22.38
CA ASP A 54 23.60 10.31 -23.21
C ASP A 54 23.90 11.11 -24.49
N ALA A 55 25.04 10.78 -25.11
CA ALA A 55 25.46 11.42 -26.34
C ALA A 55 24.49 11.08 -27.49
N GLY A 56 23.80 12.10 -28.01
CA GLY A 56 22.80 11.96 -29.07
C GLY A 56 21.36 12.11 -28.58
N GLU A 57 21.15 12.17 -27.27
CA GLU A 57 19.86 12.48 -26.68
C GLU A 57 19.62 13.99 -26.61
N GLY A 58 18.40 14.40 -26.92
CA GLY A 58 18.00 15.80 -26.87
C GLY A 58 17.68 16.23 -25.44
N VAL A 59 17.95 17.49 -25.12
CA VAL A 59 17.49 18.10 -23.86
C VAL A 59 16.10 18.69 -24.00
N ILE A 60 15.43 18.90 -22.88
CA ILE A 60 14.08 19.46 -22.85
C ILE A 60 14.13 20.84 -22.19
N GLN A 61 13.92 21.87 -23.01
CA GLN A 61 13.98 23.28 -22.62
C GLN A 61 12.58 23.87 -22.40
N GLY A 62 12.45 24.77 -21.42
CA GLY A 62 11.26 25.60 -21.23
C GLY A 62 10.19 24.98 -20.33
N ASP A 63 10.47 23.80 -19.78
CA ASP A 63 9.49 23.03 -19.03
C ASP A 63 9.49 23.36 -17.55
N ARG A 64 8.30 23.27 -16.93
CA ARG A 64 8.10 23.60 -15.53
C ARG A 64 8.32 22.38 -14.63
N ILE A 65 9.21 22.56 -13.67
CA ILE A 65 9.50 21.62 -12.59
C ILE A 65 9.01 22.23 -11.28
N TYR A 66 8.30 21.46 -10.48
CA TYR A 66 7.68 21.85 -9.23
C TYR A 66 8.37 21.15 -8.06
N LEU A 67 8.49 21.85 -6.93
CA LEU A 67 9.05 21.34 -5.70
C LEU A 67 7.98 21.32 -4.61
N PHE A 68 7.85 20.18 -3.93
CA PHE A 68 6.96 19.99 -2.79
C PHE A 68 7.71 19.43 -1.59
N ALA A 69 7.20 19.71 -0.39
CA ALA A 69 7.61 19.02 0.83
C ALA A 69 6.37 18.61 1.62
N GLY A 70 6.26 17.33 1.95
CA GLY A 70 5.09 16.80 2.67
C GLY A 70 3.74 17.03 1.95
N GLY A 71 3.76 17.14 0.61
CA GLY A 71 2.57 17.44 -0.21
C GLY A 71 2.23 18.92 -0.35
N VAL A 72 3.01 19.82 0.27
CA VAL A 72 2.83 21.28 0.15
C VAL A 72 3.75 21.83 -0.93
N TYR A 73 3.20 22.62 -1.85
CA TYR A 73 3.98 23.33 -2.89
C TYR A 73 4.93 24.34 -2.25
N LEU A 74 6.19 24.35 -2.70
CA LEU A 74 7.22 25.26 -2.23
C LEU A 74 7.67 26.23 -3.31
N ALA A 75 8.01 25.72 -4.50
CA ALA A 75 8.61 26.51 -5.57
C ALA A 75 8.46 25.83 -6.93
N GLN A 76 8.77 26.57 -8.00
CA GLN A 76 8.95 26.04 -9.35
C GLN A 76 10.26 26.54 -9.97
N SER A 77 10.79 25.78 -10.92
CA SER A 77 11.90 26.16 -11.79
C SER A 77 11.53 25.82 -13.24
N THR A 78 12.15 26.50 -14.19
CA THR A 78 12.05 26.16 -15.62
C THR A 78 13.35 25.53 -16.11
N THR A 79 13.27 24.54 -16.99
CA THR A 79 14.47 23.96 -17.60
C THR A 79 15.08 24.95 -18.60
N ASP A 80 16.40 25.14 -18.50
CA ASP A 80 17.15 26.06 -19.37
C ASP A 80 17.43 25.45 -20.75
N ALA A 81 18.22 26.15 -21.58
CA ALA A 81 18.60 25.70 -22.93
C ALA A 81 19.45 24.42 -22.95
N ALA A 82 20.02 24.03 -21.81
CA ALA A 82 20.71 22.75 -21.62
C ALA A 82 19.84 21.73 -20.86
N GLY A 83 18.53 22.01 -20.71
CA GLY A 83 17.58 21.17 -19.97
C GLY A 83 17.74 21.21 -18.45
N ARG A 84 18.60 22.07 -17.91
CA ARG A 84 18.95 22.07 -16.48
C ARG A 84 17.98 22.92 -15.67
N TYR A 85 17.75 22.52 -14.43
CA TYR A 85 16.98 23.29 -13.46
C TYR A 85 17.62 23.20 -12.07
N SER A 86 17.26 24.12 -11.17
CA SER A 86 17.74 24.06 -9.78
C SER A 86 16.79 24.70 -8.78
N PHE A 87 16.80 24.16 -7.57
CA PHE A 87 16.22 24.75 -6.37
C PHE A 87 17.32 24.94 -5.35
N THR A 88 17.53 26.17 -4.88
CA THR A 88 18.57 26.51 -3.90
C THR A 88 17.92 26.99 -2.60
N GLY A 89 18.72 27.17 -1.55
CA GLY A 89 18.19 27.74 -0.31
C GLY A 89 17.40 26.74 0.55
N LEU A 90 17.57 25.43 0.32
CA LEU A 90 16.77 24.38 0.95
C LEU A 90 17.42 23.87 2.24
N ALA A 91 16.60 23.45 3.20
CA ALA A 91 17.09 22.76 4.38
C ALA A 91 17.27 21.26 4.06
N ASP A 92 18.14 20.57 4.79
CA ASP A 92 18.25 19.11 4.69
C ASP A 92 16.88 18.49 5.03
N GLY A 93 16.39 17.57 4.20
CA GLY A 93 15.02 17.09 4.30
C GLY A 93 14.55 16.28 3.09
N ARG A 94 13.30 15.81 3.14
CA ARG A 94 12.71 15.01 2.07
C ARG A 94 11.80 15.87 1.20
N TYR A 95 12.07 15.85 -0.11
CA TYR A 95 11.37 16.64 -1.10
C TYR A 95 10.79 15.77 -2.20
N ASP A 96 9.70 16.23 -2.81
CA ASP A 96 9.10 15.66 -4.02
C ASP A 96 9.28 16.67 -5.15
N VAL A 97 10.06 16.30 -6.15
CA VAL A 97 10.34 17.12 -7.33
C VAL A 97 9.49 16.53 -8.45
N ALA A 98 8.55 17.29 -8.99
CA ALA A 98 7.58 16.81 -9.94
C ALA A 98 7.57 17.65 -11.21
N TYR A 99 7.27 17.00 -12.32
CA TYR A 99 7.04 17.66 -13.59
C TYR A 99 5.56 18.10 -13.68
N ASP A 100 5.21 19.10 -14.51
CA ASP A 100 3.81 19.47 -14.79
C ASP A 100 3.00 18.23 -15.25
N ALA A 101 1.90 17.92 -14.56
CA ALA A 101 1.12 16.69 -14.70
C ALA A 101 0.43 16.49 -16.07
N SER A 102 0.75 17.32 -17.07
CA SER A 102 0.28 17.22 -18.44
C SER A 102 1.16 16.38 -19.37
N SER A 103 2.31 15.86 -18.90
CA SER A 103 3.26 15.17 -19.77
C SER A 103 3.25 13.65 -19.64
N TRP A 104 3.39 13.00 -20.80
CA TRP A 104 3.49 11.57 -21.03
C TRP A 104 4.81 10.93 -20.50
N ALA A 105 5.42 11.52 -19.48
CA ALA A 105 6.69 11.09 -18.92
C ALA A 105 6.52 9.84 -18.01
N VAL A 106 7.44 8.89 -18.14
CA VAL A 106 7.47 7.64 -17.36
C VAL A 106 7.73 7.89 -15.88
N THR A 107 8.49 8.93 -15.54
CA THR A 107 8.79 9.32 -14.16
C THR A 107 8.28 10.74 -13.90
N PRO A 108 7.01 10.92 -13.52
CA PRO A 108 6.43 12.26 -13.34
C PRO A 108 6.99 12.98 -12.11
N SER A 109 7.75 12.30 -11.24
CA SER A 109 8.32 12.87 -10.02
C SER A 109 9.44 12.03 -9.40
N HIS A 110 10.37 12.70 -8.71
CA HIS A 110 11.41 12.09 -7.87
C HIS A 110 11.22 12.50 -6.42
N ILE A 111 11.24 11.50 -5.52
CA ILE A 111 11.40 11.78 -4.09
C ILE A 111 12.88 11.75 -3.75
N VAL A 112 13.42 12.87 -3.28
CA VAL A 112 14.84 13.01 -2.91
C VAL A 112 14.98 13.31 -1.42
N ASP A 113 15.95 12.66 -0.79
CA ASP A 113 16.40 13.00 0.56
C ASP A 113 17.63 13.93 0.40
N LEU A 114 17.43 15.23 0.64
CA LEU A 114 18.43 16.27 0.52
C LEU A 114 19.33 16.31 1.77
N ALA A 115 20.65 16.25 1.56
CA ALA A 115 21.68 16.49 2.57
C ALA A 115 22.80 17.33 1.95
N GLY A 116 22.66 18.66 1.99
CA GLY A 116 23.51 19.62 1.30
C GLY A 116 23.24 19.70 -0.21
N SER A 117 23.25 18.56 -0.92
CA SER A 117 22.84 18.50 -2.32
C SER A 117 22.08 17.22 -2.67
N ALA A 118 21.24 17.29 -3.71
CA ALA A 118 20.59 16.13 -4.31
C ALA A 118 20.35 16.36 -5.81
N VAL A 119 20.20 15.27 -6.55
CA VAL A 119 19.94 15.29 -8.00
C VAL A 119 18.62 14.61 -8.29
N ALA A 120 17.82 15.21 -9.17
CA ALA A 120 16.57 14.68 -9.69
C ALA A 120 16.51 14.87 -11.22
N ASN A 121 17.08 13.92 -11.96
CA ASN A 121 17.06 13.95 -13.43
C ASN A 121 15.74 13.41 -13.97
N PHE A 122 15.20 14.04 -15.02
CA PHE A 122 13.97 13.61 -15.70
C PHE A 122 14.29 13.12 -17.11
N GLY A 123 14.46 11.80 -17.24
CA GLY A 123 14.53 11.13 -18.54
C GLY A 123 13.15 10.91 -19.15
N TRP A 124 12.91 11.47 -20.33
CA TRP A 124 11.65 11.42 -21.04
C TRP A 124 11.70 10.42 -22.17
N ARG A 125 10.79 9.47 -22.12
CA ARG A 125 10.62 8.53 -23.21
C ARG A 125 9.15 8.34 -23.52
N ARG A 126 8.87 8.02 -24.77
CA ARG A 126 7.53 7.60 -25.16
C ARG A 126 7.25 6.25 -24.49
N ILE A 127 6.15 6.16 -23.75
CA ILE A 127 5.66 4.90 -23.23
C ILE A 127 5.30 4.00 -24.41
N THR A 128 5.82 2.78 -24.42
CA THR A 128 5.41 1.75 -25.38
C THR A 128 4.12 1.13 -24.89
N TRP A 129 3.14 1.02 -25.78
CA TRP A 129 1.84 0.45 -25.49
C TRP A 129 1.58 -0.78 -26.36
N SER A 130 0.89 -1.76 -25.78
CA SER A 130 0.18 -2.79 -26.52
C SER A 130 -1.32 -2.58 -26.36
N THR A 131 -2.04 -2.61 -27.48
CA THR A 131 -3.51 -2.58 -27.48
C THR A 131 -4.12 -3.96 -27.73
N ASP A 132 -3.29 -4.97 -28.02
CA ASP A 132 -3.74 -6.33 -28.27
C ASP A 132 -3.80 -7.10 -26.94
N PRO A 133 -5.00 -7.52 -26.47
CA PRO A 133 -5.15 -8.30 -25.24
C PRO A 133 -4.34 -9.60 -25.22
N ALA A 134 -3.98 -10.17 -26.38
CA ALA A 134 -3.19 -11.38 -26.49
C ALA A 134 -1.67 -11.14 -26.42
N ALA A 135 -1.21 -9.88 -26.56
CA ALA A 135 0.20 -9.52 -26.60
C ALA A 135 0.57 -8.51 -25.49
N PRO A 136 0.55 -8.91 -24.21
CA PRO A 136 1.03 -8.04 -23.13
C PRO A 136 2.52 -7.72 -23.31
N ILE A 137 2.92 -6.50 -22.95
CA ILE A 137 4.31 -6.05 -22.97
C ILE A 137 5.17 -6.86 -21.99
N ALA A 138 4.65 -7.07 -20.78
CA ALA A 138 5.28 -7.92 -19.80
C ALA A 138 4.25 -8.71 -18.99
N SER A 139 4.70 -9.81 -18.38
CA SER A 139 3.88 -10.65 -17.52
C SER A 139 4.67 -11.09 -16.30
N PHE A 140 3.98 -11.22 -15.17
CA PHE A 140 4.54 -11.72 -13.92
C PHE A 140 3.56 -12.68 -13.25
N VAL A 141 4.10 -13.70 -12.61
CA VAL A 141 3.35 -14.61 -11.74
C VAL A 141 3.95 -14.54 -10.35
N ALA A 142 3.19 -14.02 -9.39
CA ALA A 142 3.63 -13.93 -8.01
C ALA A 142 3.66 -15.33 -7.35
N PRO A 143 4.38 -15.52 -6.23
CA PRO A 143 4.50 -16.82 -5.56
C PRO A 143 3.17 -17.47 -5.13
N ASN A 144 2.12 -16.69 -4.95
CA ASN A 144 0.78 -17.16 -4.61
C ASN A 144 -0.11 -17.43 -5.85
N GLY A 145 0.45 -17.32 -7.04
CA GLY A 145 -0.23 -17.57 -8.32
C GLY A 145 -0.90 -16.35 -8.94
N LEU A 146 -0.87 -15.15 -8.31
CA LEU A 146 -1.40 -13.93 -8.93
C LEU A 146 -0.70 -13.68 -10.26
N ARG A 147 -1.49 -13.60 -11.33
CA ARG A 147 -1.01 -13.26 -12.66
C ARG A 147 -1.22 -11.78 -12.90
N VAL A 148 -0.17 -11.11 -13.35
CA VAL A 148 -0.21 -9.71 -13.77
C VAL A 148 0.31 -9.62 -15.19
N GLN A 149 -0.44 -8.96 -16.05
CA GLN A 149 -0.07 -8.59 -17.42
C GLN A 149 -0.06 -7.07 -17.50
N THR A 150 1.01 -6.49 -18.03
CA THR A 150 1.09 -5.05 -18.32
C THR A 150 1.08 -4.83 -19.81
N TYR A 151 0.35 -3.81 -20.24
CA TYR A 151 0.20 -3.42 -21.63
C TYR A 151 0.89 -2.09 -21.91
N ASN A 152 1.69 -1.61 -20.97
CA ASN A 152 2.70 -0.60 -21.20
C ASN A 152 4.04 -1.00 -20.57
N ASP A 153 5.11 -0.34 -20.98
CA ASP A 153 6.46 -0.55 -20.45
C ASP A 153 6.83 0.40 -19.31
N ALA A 154 5.90 1.26 -18.88
CA ALA A 154 6.14 2.27 -17.85
C ALA A 154 6.09 1.68 -16.43
N VAL A 155 5.30 0.64 -16.21
CA VAL A 155 5.13 0.02 -14.88
C VAL A 155 5.39 -1.47 -14.99
N ALA A 156 6.31 -1.96 -14.16
CA ALA A 156 6.64 -3.37 -14.12
C ALA A 156 5.49 -4.18 -13.52
N PRO A 157 5.16 -5.37 -14.04
CA PRO A 157 4.06 -6.19 -13.50
C PRO A 157 4.32 -6.64 -12.05
N GLN A 158 5.58 -6.72 -11.62
CA GLN A 158 5.95 -6.96 -10.22
C GLN A 158 5.51 -5.83 -9.29
N GLU A 159 5.57 -4.58 -9.75
CA GLU A 159 5.18 -3.41 -8.95
C GLU A 159 3.68 -3.42 -8.63
N ILE A 160 2.87 -3.78 -9.63
CA ILE A 160 1.43 -3.98 -9.46
C ILE A 160 1.17 -5.14 -8.48
N ALA A 161 1.88 -6.26 -8.66
CA ALA A 161 1.75 -7.41 -7.76
C ALA A 161 2.11 -7.03 -6.32
N ASP A 162 3.21 -6.31 -6.09
CA ASP A 162 3.62 -5.87 -4.77
C ASP A 162 2.59 -4.91 -4.14
N ALA A 163 1.99 -4.01 -4.92
CA ALA A 163 0.94 -3.12 -4.46
C ALA A 163 -0.32 -3.89 -4.00
N VAL A 164 -0.72 -4.91 -4.75
CA VAL A 164 -1.81 -5.83 -4.35
C VAL A 164 -1.41 -6.61 -3.09
N MET A 165 -0.20 -7.18 -3.09
CA MET A 165 0.26 -8.10 -2.05
C MET A 165 0.58 -7.41 -0.73
N ALA A 166 0.93 -6.13 -0.74
CA ALA A 166 1.03 -5.32 0.46
C ALA A 166 -0.29 -5.28 1.26
N GLY A 167 -1.41 -5.45 0.56
CA GLY A 167 -2.76 -5.47 1.14
C GLY A 167 -3.44 -6.85 1.20
N SER A 168 -2.94 -7.86 0.49
CA SER A 168 -3.62 -9.16 0.37
C SER A 168 -3.90 -9.81 1.73
N VAL A 169 -5.13 -10.33 1.89
CA VAL A 169 -5.60 -10.96 3.14
C VAL A 169 -5.85 -12.47 3.02
N GLY A 170 -5.53 -13.11 1.88
CA GLY A 170 -6.01 -14.46 1.60
C GLY A 170 -5.33 -15.24 0.47
N VAL A 171 -6.00 -16.30 0.02
CA VAL A 171 -5.45 -17.36 -0.85
C VAL A 171 -5.94 -17.30 -2.30
N GLU A 172 -6.77 -16.34 -2.70
CA GLU A 172 -7.38 -16.35 -4.04
C GLU A 172 -6.46 -15.97 -5.19
N ALA A 173 -5.24 -15.51 -4.90
CA ALA A 173 -4.33 -14.94 -5.89
C ALA A 173 -4.18 -15.76 -7.19
N GLY A 174 -4.09 -17.09 -7.12
CA GLY A 174 -4.02 -17.96 -8.31
C GLY A 174 -5.22 -17.85 -9.28
N SER A 175 -6.37 -17.44 -8.78
CA SER A 175 -7.62 -17.29 -9.54
C SER A 175 -7.80 -15.89 -10.15
N VAL A 176 -6.86 -14.97 -9.90
CA VAL A 176 -6.95 -13.58 -10.36
C VAL A 176 -5.92 -13.32 -11.47
N LEU A 177 -6.37 -12.66 -12.53
CA LEU A 177 -5.54 -12.03 -13.55
C LEU A 177 -5.71 -10.50 -13.45
N ILE A 178 -4.61 -9.77 -13.32
CA ILE A 178 -4.63 -8.31 -13.44
C ILE A 178 -4.14 -7.94 -14.82
N ARG A 179 -4.94 -7.16 -15.55
CA ARG A 179 -4.56 -6.53 -16.82
C ARG A 179 -4.36 -5.05 -16.60
N PHE A 180 -3.11 -4.64 -16.54
CA PHE A 180 -2.71 -3.26 -16.30
C PHE A 180 -2.50 -2.52 -17.62
N ALA A 181 -3.05 -1.31 -17.73
CA ALA A 181 -2.91 -0.43 -18.87
C ALA A 181 -3.52 -0.98 -20.19
N LEU A 182 -4.43 -1.95 -20.12
CA LEU A 182 -5.26 -2.36 -21.25
C LEU A 182 -6.57 -1.56 -21.24
N GLY A 183 -6.66 -0.55 -22.09
CA GLY A 183 -7.82 0.34 -22.15
C GLY A 183 -7.78 1.49 -21.13
N SER A 184 -8.87 2.25 -21.04
CA SER A 184 -8.93 3.52 -20.29
C SER A 184 -9.69 3.43 -18.95
N THR A 185 -10.36 2.31 -18.67
CA THR A 185 -11.18 2.16 -17.47
C THR A 185 -10.61 1.11 -16.52
N SER A 186 -10.81 1.33 -15.22
CA SER A 186 -10.55 0.34 -14.19
C SER A 186 -11.86 -0.37 -13.85
N ALA A 187 -11.85 -1.70 -13.85
CA ALA A 187 -13.02 -2.53 -13.57
C ALA A 187 -12.61 -3.98 -13.31
N THR A 188 -13.44 -4.71 -12.56
CA THR A 188 -13.21 -6.13 -12.27
C THR A 188 -14.38 -6.98 -12.72
N ALA A 189 -14.08 -8.02 -13.50
CA ALA A 189 -15.03 -9.04 -13.92
C ALA A 189 -14.71 -10.35 -13.21
N THR A 190 -15.75 -11.08 -12.79
CA THR A 190 -15.60 -12.40 -12.17
C THR A 190 -16.48 -13.43 -12.89
N SER A 191 -16.04 -14.69 -12.87
CA SER A 191 -16.80 -15.82 -13.37
C SER A 191 -16.59 -17.03 -12.47
N VAL A 192 -17.60 -17.90 -12.41
CA VAL A 192 -17.59 -19.13 -11.62
C VAL A 192 -18.54 -20.14 -12.26
N VAL A 193 -18.26 -21.43 -12.11
CA VAL A 193 -19.13 -22.52 -12.55
C VAL A 193 -19.93 -23.03 -11.36
N ASN A 194 -21.26 -23.03 -11.44
CA ASN A 194 -22.14 -23.63 -10.43
C ASN A 194 -22.66 -24.99 -10.91
N ARG A 195 -22.33 -26.06 -10.19
CA ARG A 195 -22.83 -27.42 -10.41
C ARG A 195 -23.62 -27.87 -9.18
N GLY A 196 -24.91 -27.61 -9.18
CA GLY A 196 -25.82 -28.07 -8.12
C GLY A 196 -25.52 -27.47 -6.75
N GLY A 197 -25.14 -26.19 -6.69
CA GLY A 197 -24.79 -25.48 -5.45
C GLY A 197 -23.31 -25.57 -5.07
N VAL A 198 -22.50 -26.28 -5.86
CA VAL A 198 -21.03 -26.31 -5.72
C VAL A 198 -20.42 -25.36 -6.74
N TYR A 199 -19.62 -24.42 -6.26
CA TYR A 199 -18.90 -23.45 -7.08
C TYR A 199 -17.49 -23.97 -7.40
N GLU A 200 -17.13 -23.94 -8.68
CA GLU A 200 -15.86 -24.43 -9.23
C GLU A 200 -15.31 -23.41 -10.26
N ASP A 201 -14.03 -23.56 -10.62
CA ASP A 201 -13.39 -22.81 -11.72
C ASP A 201 -13.54 -21.28 -11.64
N PHE A 202 -13.46 -20.74 -10.42
CA PHE A 202 -13.51 -19.29 -10.23
C PHE A 202 -12.34 -18.60 -10.96
N LEU A 203 -12.67 -17.53 -11.68
CA LEU A 203 -11.73 -16.63 -12.32
C LEU A 203 -12.14 -15.19 -12.06
N ALA A 204 -11.17 -14.33 -11.78
CA ALA A 204 -11.36 -12.89 -11.80
C ALA A 204 -10.36 -12.22 -12.74
N THR A 205 -10.82 -11.22 -13.48
CA THR A 205 -9.96 -10.32 -14.26
C THR A 205 -10.18 -8.89 -13.79
N SER A 206 -9.16 -8.29 -13.19
CA SER A 206 -9.14 -6.86 -12.83
C SER A 206 -8.37 -6.08 -13.88
N SER A 207 -9.07 -5.20 -14.58
CA SER A 207 -8.46 -4.21 -15.48
C SER A 207 -8.15 -2.95 -14.69
N ILE A 208 -6.94 -2.43 -14.81
CA ILE A 208 -6.50 -1.19 -14.13
C ILE A 208 -5.98 -0.24 -15.20
N SER A 209 -6.57 0.96 -15.32
CA SER A 209 -6.08 1.95 -16.28
C SER A 209 -4.82 2.65 -15.78
N PHE A 210 -3.96 3.05 -16.71
CA PHE A 210 -2.73 3.77 -16.38
C PHE A 210 -3.02 5.12 -15.71
N GLU A 211 -4.01 5.86 -16.22
CA GLU A 211 -4.50 7.13 -15.65
C GLU A 211 -4.89 6.96 -14.16
N SER A 212 -5.71 5.94 -13.89
CA SER A 212 -6.14 5.57 -12.55
C SER A 212 -4.93 5.31 -11.65
N TRP A 213 -4.02 4.47 -12.12
CA TRP A 213 -2.80 4.12 -11.39
C TRP A 213 -1.95 5.34 -11.01
N LEU A 214 -1.76 6.29 -11.92
CA LEU A 214 -0.98 7.50 -11.62
C LEU A 214 -1.64 8.37 -10.55
N SER A 215 -2.97 8.44 -10.53
CA SER A 215 -3.70 9.29 -9.58
C SER A 215 -3.74 8.71 -8.17
N ASN A 216 -4.03 7.42 -8.01
CA ASN A 216 -4.18 6.78 -6.71
C ASN A 216 -4.02 5.25 -6.78
N PRO A 217 -2.77 4.76 -6.92
CA PRO A 217 -2.50 3.38 -7.29
C PRO A 217 -3.01 2.38 -6.26
N SER A 218 -2.75 2.61 -4.97
CA SER A 218 -3.14 1.71 -3.89
C SER A 218 -4.65 1.66 -3.67
N ALA A 219 -5.35 2.79 -3.86
CA ALA A 219 -6.80 2.81 -3.69
C ALA A 219 -7.51 2.10 -4.84
N ILE A 220 -7.10 2.34 -6.08
CA ILE A 220 -7.81 1.77 -7.23
C ILE A 220 -7.54 0.28 -7.33
N VAL A 221 -6.27 -0.14 -7.21
CA VAL A 221 -5.94 -1.56 -7.18
C VAL A 221 -6.59 -2.25 -5.98
N GLY A 222 -6.65 -1.59 -4.82
CA GLY A 222 -7.33 -2.14 -3.65
C GLY A 222 -8.85 -2.32 -3.85
N HIS A 223 -9.52 -1.36 -4.48
CA HIS A 223 -10.95 -1.45 -4.79
C HIS A 223 -11.22 -2.59 -5.79
N GLU A 224 -10.51 -2.58 -6.92
CA GLU A 224 -10.68 -3.57 -7.99
C GLU A 224 -10.34 -4.99 -7.53
N TYR A 225 -9.23 -5.15 -6.82
CA TYR A 225 -8.88 -6.45 -6.24
C TYR A 225 -9.88 -6.87 -5.15
N GLY A 226 -10.50 -5.92 -4.44
CA GLY A 226 -11.55 -6.18 -3.46
C GLY A 226 -12.78 -6.87 -4.06
N HIS A 227 -13.15 -6.54 -5.30
CA HIS A 227 -14.17 -7.26 -6.05
C HIS A 227 -13.77 -8.73 -6.29
N ALA A 228 -12.54 -8.96 -6.76
CA ALA A 228 -12.04 -10.32 -7.01
C ALA A 228 -12.01 -11.16 -5.71
N TRP A 229 -11.45 -10.61 -4.63
CA TRP A 229 -11.35 -11.25 -3.33
C TRP A 229 -12.72 -11.62 -2.75
N SER A 230 -13.64 -10.65 -2.75
CA SER A 230 -14.96 -10.82 -2.13
C SER A 230 -15.78 -11.90 -2.81
N TRP A 231 -15.82 -11.92 -4.14
CA TRP A 231 -16.52 -12.94 -4.89
C TRP A 231 -15.87 -14.32 -4.76
N TYR A 232 -14.54 -14.40 -4.78
CA TYR A 232 -13.86 -15.67 -4.51
C TYR A 232 -14.26 -16.20 -3.13
N HIS A 233 -14.22 -15.36 -2.10
CA HIS A 233 -14.53 -15.79 -0.74
C HIS A 233 -15.99 -16.26 -0.62
N ALA A 234 -16.91 -15.51 -1.20
CA ALA A 234 -18.33 -15.84 -1.22
C ALA A 234 -18.63 -17.18 -1.89
N TYR A 235 -18.14 -17.36 -3.12
CA TYR A 235 -18.40 -18.59 -3.89
C TYR A 235 -17.57 -19.77 -3.39
N MET A 236 -16.26 -19.60 -3.28
CA MET A 236 -15.32 -20.71 -3.11
C MET A 236 -15.05 -21.06 -1.65
N THR A 237 -15.28 -20.13 -0.71
CA THR A 237 -15.04 -20.38 0.72
C THR A 237 -16.34 -20.51 1.52
N GLN A 238 -17.30 -19.63 1.27
CA GLN A 238 -18.57 -19.60 2.01
C GLN A 238 -19.68 -20.39 1.34
N HIS A 239 -19.60 -20.59 0.01
CA HIS A 239 -20.71 -21.09 -0.80
C HIS A 239 -21.99 -20.26 -0.57
N ASP A 240 -21.84 -18.93 -0.49
CA ASP A 240 -22.89 -17.97 -0.19
C ASP A 240 -22.78 -16.75 -1.12
N GLU A 241 -23.62 -16.69 -2.15
CA GLU A 241 -23.70 -15.55 -3.08
C GLU A 241 -24.45 -14.35 -2.50
N THR A 242 -25.18 -14.54 -1.40
CA THR A 242 -25.99 -13.49 -0.76
C THR A 242 -25.16 -12.57 0.13
N MET A 243 -23.92 -12.97 0.45
CA MET A 243 -23.02 -12.24 1.35
C MET A 243 -23.62 -12.01 2.75
N ALA A 244 -24.53 -12.89 3.18
CA ALA A 244 -25.29 -12.69 4.42
C ALA A 244 -24.37 -12.57 5.65
N ALA A 245 -23.29 -13.36 5.69
CA ALA A 245 -22.30 -13.30 6.76
C ALA A 245 -21.58 -11.95 6.81
N TYR A 246 -21.25 -11.37 5.65
CA TYR A 246 -20.63 -10.05 5.56
C TYR A 246 -21.60 -8.96 6.02
N LEU A 247 -22.84 -8.98 5.53
CA LEU A 247 -23.87 -8.00 5.92
C LEU A 247 -24.15 -8.05 7.43
N ALA A 248 -24.24 -9.25 8.01
CA ALA A 248 -24.39 -9.43 9.45
C ALA A 248 -23.20 -8.86 10.23
N ALA A 249 -21.97 -9.11 9.77
CA ALA A 249 -20.77 -8.56 10.40
C ALA A 249 -20.70 -7.03 10.32
N ARG A 250 -21.25 -6.44 9.26
CA ARG A 250 -21.35 -4.98 9.06
C ARG A 250 -22.54 -4.35 9.79
N GLY A 251 -23.42 -5.16 10.39
CA GLY A 251 -24.65 -4.69 11.06
C GLY A 251 -25.73 -4.21 10.08
N LEU A 252 -25.70 -4.71 8.84
CA LEU A 252 -26.58 -4.29 7.74
C LEU A 252 -27.54 -5.38 7.29
N SER A 253 -27.71 -6.45 8.08
CA SER A 253 -28.72 -7.47 7.81
C SER A 253 -30.11 -6.84 7.75
N GLY A 254 -30.76 -6.91 6.59
CA GLY A 254 -32.10 -6.35 6.36
C GLY A 254 -32.16 -4.82 6.24
N ASP A 255 -31.02 -4.13 6.15
CA ASP A 255 -31.00 -2.68 5.91
C ASP A 255 -31.53 -2.38 4.49
N ALA A 256 -32.57 -1.56 4.41
CA ALA A 256 -33.28 -1.25 3.16
C ALA A 256 -32.41 -0.55 2.11
N ARG A 257 -31.24 -0.01 2.50
CA ARG A 257 -30.30 0.59 1.56
C ARG A 257 -29.48 -0.45 0.82
N VAL A 258 -29.25 -1.64 1.37
CA VAL A 258 -28.46 -2.69 0.72
C VAL A 258 -29.13 -3.07 -0.61
N GLY A 259 -28.40 -2.91 -1.72
CA GLY A 259 -28.89 -3.13 -3.07
C GLY A 259 -29.72 -1.98 -3.67
N SER A 260 -29.95 -0.88 -2.94
CA SER A 260 -30.78 0.23 -3.43
C SER A 260 -30.09 1.11 -4.47
N SER A 261 -28.77 1.01 -4.59
CA SER A 261 -27.96 1.72 -5.59
C SER A 261 -26.63 0.99 -5.82
N TYR A 262 -25.87 1.41 -6.82
CA TYR A 262 -24.54 0.87 -7.10
C TYR A 262 -23.62 0.94 -5.87
N ALA A 263 -23.52 2.10 -5.21
CA ALA A 263 -22.70 2.29 -4.01
C ALA A 263 -23.18 1.47 -2.79
N TRP A 264 -24.45 1.06 -2.78
CA TRP A 264 -25.02 0.18 -1.76
C TRP A 264 -25.14 -1.27 -2.22
N SER A 265 -24.61 -1.63 -3.39
CA SER A 265 -24.48 -3.03 -3.75
C SER A 265 -23.43 -3.68 -2.84
N THR A 266 -23.68 -4.91 -2.43
CA THR A 266 -22.81 -5.57 -1.45
C THR A 266 -21.38 -5.73 -1.95
N ALA A 267 -21.21 -5.94 -3.26
CA ALA A 267 -19.92 -6.02 -3.94
C ALA A 267 -19.14 -4.68 -3.87
N GLU A 268 -19.78 -3.56 -4.18
CA GLU A 268 -19.13 -2.24 -4.08
C GLU A 268 -18.81 -1.87 -2.63
N MET A 269 -19.69 -2.19 -1.70
CA MET A 269 -19.47 -1.94 -0.27
C MET A 269 -18.24 -2.68 0.25
N ILE A 270 -18.05 -3.96 -0.12
CA ILE A 270 -16.91 -4.75 0.34
C ILE A 270 -15.62 -4.39 -0.40
N ALA A 271 -15.71 -4.06 -1.69
CA ALA A 271 -14.58 -3.53 -2.46
C ALA A 271 -14.06 -2.22 -1.84
N GLU A 272 -14.96 -1.35 -1.41
CA GLU A 272 -14.63 -0.11 -0.71
C GLU A 272 -14.02 -0.35 0.69
N ASP A 273 -14.51 -1.35 1.43
CA ASP A 273 -13.89 -1.76 2.69
C ASP A 273 -12.47 -2.32 2.45
N TYR A 274 -12.27 -3.07 1.36
CA TYR A 274 -10.97 -3.60 0.97
C TYR A 274 -10.01 -2.47 0.58
N ARG A 275 -10.48 -1.50 -0.21
CA ARG A 275 -9.73 -0.28 -0.52
C ARG A 275 -9.22 0.41 0.74
N GLN A 276 -10.07 0.56 1.76
CA GLN A 276 -9.68 1.18 3.04
C GLN A 276 -8.76 0.30 3.90
N LEU A 277 -8.79 -1.02 3.71
CA LEU A 277 -7.85 -1.95 4.33
C LEU A 277 -6.47 -1.88 3.69
N LEU A 278 -6.40 -1.72 2.36
CA LEU A 278 -5.14 -1.75 1.61
C LEU A 278 -4.49 -0.38 1.45
N ALA A 279 -5.28 0.70 1.46
CA ALA A 279 -4.74 2.03 1.32
C ALA A 279 -3.88 2.39 2.56
N PRO A 280 -2.66 2.92 2.38
CA PRO A 280 -2.01 3.63 3.48
C PRO A 280 -2.93 4.78 3.95
N PRO A 281 -2.89 5.19 5.23
CA PRO A 281 -3.65 6.34 5.70
C PRO A 281 -3.38 7.54 4.78
N GLN A 282 -4.44 8.25 4.40
CA GLN A 282 -4.41 9.24 3.33
C GLN A 282 -3.20 10.20 3.44
N GLY A 283 -2.43 10.32 2.36
CA GLY A 283 -1.31 11.27 2.25
C GLY A 283 0.09 10.69 2.06
N GLY A 284 0.27 9.39 1.79
CA GLY A 284 1.60 8.82 1.53
C GLY A 284 1.65 7.95 0.28
N ARG A 285 2.34 8.41 -0.78
CA ARG A 285 2.82 7.51 -1.84
C ARG A 285 3.73 6.44 -1.21
N PRO A 286 3.48 5.14 -1.37
CA PRO A 286 4.33 4.12 -0.80
C PRO A 286 5.36 3.68 -1.84
N PHE A 287 6.43 4.45 -2.03
CA PHE A 287 7.69 3.88 -2.52
C PHE A 287 8.82 4.23 -1.56
N LYS A 288 8.98 3.39 -0.55
CA LYS A 288 10.28 3.18 0.10
C LYS A 288 10.64 1.72 -0.09
N ARG A 289 11.68 1.46 -0.88
CA ARG A 289 12.51 0.25 -0.77
C ARG A 289 13.01 0.19 0.68
N THR A 290 12.32 -0.53 1.55
CA THR A 290 12.81 -0.88 2.89
C THR A 290 12.96 -2.39 2.92
N PRO A 291 14.14 -2.94 3.25
CA PRO A 291 14.31 -4.37 3.40
C PRO A 291 13.30 -4.94 4.39
N ILE A 292 12.72 -6.08 4.06
CA ILE A 292 11.59 -6.78 4.72
C ILE A 292 11.80 -7.13 6.21
N SER A 293 12.91 -6.77 6.85
CA SER A 293 13.27 -7.37 8.15
C SER A 293 12.69 -6.69 9.40
N ARG A 294 12.08 -5.49 9.38
CA ARG A 294 11.56 -4.88 10.64
C ARG A 294 10.33 -3.98 10.47
N ARG A 295 9.14 -4.59 10.31
CA ARG A 295 7.86 -3.97 10.73
C ARG A 295 6.97 -4.99 11.43
N ARG A 296 7.26 -5.28 12.70
CA ARG A 296 6.25 -5.82 13.63
C ARG A 296 5.67 -4.64 14.42
N ARG A 297 4.57 -4.05 13.94
CA ARG A 297 3.65 -3.32 14.83
C ARG A 297 2.67 -4.33 15.41
N THR A 298 2.68 -4.46 16.73
CA THR A 298 1.80 -5.37 17.47
C THR A 298 0.39 -4.79 17.62
N TYR A 299 -0.59 -5.69 17.61
CA TYR A 299 -2.05 -5.54 17.69
C TYR A 299 -2.62 -4.57 18.76
N LYS A 300 -1.81 -4.02 19.68
CA LYS A 300 -2.28 -3.36 20.90
C LYS A 300 -2.53 -1.85 20.78
N ASP A 301 -2.10 -1.21 19.69
CA ASP A 301 -2.04 0.25 19.58
C ASP A 301 -3.15 0.90 18.72
N TRP A 302 -4.30 0.21 18.53
CA TRP A 302 -5.35 0.67 17.60
C TRP A 302 -6.56 1.28 18.36
N PRO A 303 -7.17 2.40 17.89
CA PRO A 303 -8.28 3.08 18.56
C PRO A 303 -9.55 2.23 18.70
N THR A 304 -10.44 2.59 19.64
CA THR A 304 -11.58 1.77 20.08
C THR A 304 -12.66 1.52 19.01
N SER A 305 -12.76 2.35 17.97
CA SER A 305 -13.65 2.13 16.80
C SER A 305 -13.21 0.97 15.89
N TRP A 306 -12.04 0.37 16.15
CA TRP A 306 -11.45 -0.71 15.36
C TRP A 306 -11.68 -2.10 15.97
N ARG A 307 -12.49 -2.22 17.04
CA ARG A 307 -12.78 -3.50 17.69
C ARG A 307 -13.80 -4.35 16.92
N THR A 308 -14.75 -3.75 16.22
CA THR A 308 -15.67 -4.45 15.28
C THR A 308 -14.93 -5.03 14.06
N ARG A 309 -13.82 -4.40 13.68
CA ARG A 309 -12.87 -4.81 12.61
C ARG A 309 -12.14 -6.12 12.89
N SER A 310 -12.08 -6.56 14.15
CA SER A 310 -11.41 -7.79 14.56
C SER A 310 -12.26 -9.06 14.39
N LEU A 311 -13.58 -8.92 14.22
CA LEU A 311 -14.49 -10.05 13.97
C LEU A 311 -14.40 -10.55 12.54
N LEU A 312 -14.28 -9.65 11.55
CA LEU A 312 -14.04 -9.99 10.15
C LEU A 312 -12.76 -10.83 10.03
N LEU A 313 -11.60 -10.31 10.48
CA LEU A 313 -10.32 -11.04 10.42
C LEU A 313 -10.29 -12.33 11.28
N ARG A 314 -11.01 -12.39 12.40
CA ARG A 314 -11.12 -13.63 13.22
C ARG A 314 -12.00 -14.69 12.57
N GLN A 315 -13.09 -14.33 11.90
CA GLN A 315 -13.91 -15.29 11.16
C GLN A 315 -13.19 -15.79 9.90
N PHE A 316 -12.44 -14.93 9.20
CA PHE A 316 -11.69 -15.31 8.00
C PHE A 316 -10.44 -16.15 8.28
N ARG A 317 -9.79 -16.01 9.45
CA ARG A 317 -8.57 -16.76 9.80
C ARG A 317 -8.83 -18.11 10.52
N ASN A 318 -10.03 -18.36 11.05
CA ASN A 318 -10.34 -19.51 11.92
C ASN A 318 -11.22 -20.61 11.29
N ARG A 319 -11.10 -20.92 10.00
CA ARG A 319 -11.58 -22.21 9.47
C ARG A 319 -10.45 -23.03 8.88
N ARG A 320 -9.59 -23.56 9.76
CA ARG A 320 -8.78 -24.74 9.45
C ARG A 320 -9.73 -25.90 9.14
N ARG A 321 -9.42 -26.60 8.04
CA ARG A 321 -9.99 -27.86 7.51
C ARG A 321 -10.91 -28.61 8.49
N PRO A 322 -12.07 -29.14 8.04
CA PRO A 322 -12.83 -30.07 8.86
C PRO A 322 -11.93 -31.24 9.24
N ARG A 323 -11.80 -31.50 10.56
CA ARG A 323 -11.22 -32.74 11.07
C ARG A 323 -11.94 -33.88 10.36
N ARG A 324 -11.21 -34.73 9.62
CA ARG A 324 -11.71 -36.04 9.20
C ARG A 324 -12.24 -36.72 10.47
N ARG A 325 -13.57 -36.82 10.61
CA ARG A 325 -14.18 -37.78 11.53
C ARG A 325 -13.75 -39.14 11.01
N SER A 326 -12.87 -39.81 11.75
CA SER A 326 -12.61 -41.23 11.59
C SER A 326 -13.94 -41.96 11.69
N LEU A 327 -14.38 -42.57 10.59
CA LEU A 327 -15.47 -43.54 10.57
C LEU A 327 -15.15 -44.67 11.56
N PRO A 328 -16.13 -45.18 12.32
CA PRO A 328 -15.90 -46.33 13.18
C PRO A 328 -15.55 -47.55 12.32
N SER A 329 -14.48 -48.24 12.72
CA SER A 329 -13.97 -49.45 12.09
C SER A 329 -15.06 -50.51 11.96
N ARG A 330 -15.39 -50.90 10.73
CA ARG A 330 -16.10 -52.16 10.47
C ARG A 330 -15.19 -53.31 10.93
N GLN A 331 -15.68 -54.09 11.89
CA GLN A 331 -15.10 -55.36 12.30
C GLN A 331 -14.94 -56.27 11.08
N ALA A 332 -13.73 -56.74 10.82
CA ALA A 332 -13.47 -57.86 9.93
C ALA A 332 -13.88 -59.17 10.64
N PRO A 333 -14.53 -60.13 9.95
CA PRO A 333 -14.92 -61.39 10.57
C PRO A 333 -13.70 -62.26 10.89
N ARG A 334 -13.76 -62.90 12.06
CA ARG A 334 -12.76 -63.83 12.59
C ARG A 334 -12.49 -64.97 11.61
N ARG A 335 -11.21 -65.21 11.31
CA ARG A 335 -10.71 -66.43 10.66
C ARG A 335 -10.90 -67.61 11.62
N HIS A 336 -11.72 -68.58 11.23
CA HIS A 336 -11.65 -69.94 11.78
C HIS A 336 -10.53 -70.72 11.06
N ARG A 337 -9.67 -71.36 11.85
CA ARG A 337 -8.58 -72.23 11.43
C ARG A 337 -9.09 -73.61 10.95
N PRO A 338 -8.28 -74.36 10.19
CA PRO A 338 -8.73 -75.50 9.38
C PRO A 338 -8.72 -76.83 10.14
N SER A 339 -9.46 -77.82 9.63
CA SER A 339 -9.28 -79.24 9.99
C SER A 339 -9.60 -80.14 8.79
N ARG A 340 -8.52 -80.77 8.30
CA ARG A 340 -8.33 -81.99 7.50
C ARG A 340 -9.58 -82.72 6.96
N LEU A 341 -9.50 -83.15 5.69
CA LEU A 341 -9.55 -84.58 5.31
C LEU A 341 -9.03 -84.80 3.87
N PHE A 342 -8.56 -86.03 3.66
CA PHE A 342 -7.68 -86.58 2.62
C PHE A 342 -8.48 -87.30 1.51
N ARG A 343 -7.79 -87.60 0.39
CA ARG A 343 -8.08 -88.64 -0.66
C ARG A 343 -9.19 -88.30 -1.69
N LEU A 344 -9.11 -88.64 -2.99
CA LEU A 344 -8.39 -89.71 -3.72
C LEU A 344 -8.22 -89.31 -5.22
N TRP A 345 -7.27 -89.97 -5.89
CA TRP A 345 -7.03 -89.95 -7.34
C TRP A 345 -8.21 -90.49 -8.17
N GLY A 346 -8.27 -90.05 -9.44
CA GLY A 346 -9.06 -90.57 -10.54
C GLY A 346 -8.81 -89.74 -11.79
#